data_AF-A0A7Z9WE53-F1
#
_entry.id   AF-A0A7Z9WE53-F1
#
_cell.length_a   1.000
_cell.length_b   1.000
_cell.length_c   1.000
_cell.angle_alpha   90.00
_cell.angle_beta   90.00
_cell.angle_gamma   90.00
#
_symmetry.space_group_name_H-M   'P 1'
#
loop_
_entity.id
_entity.type
_entity.pdbx_description
1 polymer ?
#
loop_
_entity_poly.entity_id
_entity_poly.type
_entity_poly.pdbx_seq_one_letter_code
_entity_poly.pdbx_strand_id
1 'polypeptide(L)'
;MTTKTSAERPNVVWRTLSSVKLTIALLIILALASVLGTFIPQGQGAAMEFAKGLSPTTMKILTSLDLFDIYHATWFRVIIVLLALNLIVCS
;
A
#
# COMPACT_ATOMS: atom_id res chain seq x y z
N MET A 1 -29.05 21.37 -34.31
CA MET A 1 -27.67 21.40 -33.78
C MET A 1 -27.38 20.05 -33.15
N THR A 2 -26.59 19.22 -33.82
CA THR A 2 -26.17 17.90 -33.34
C THR A 2 -24.90 18.07 -32.49
N THR A 3 -25.03 17.91 -31.18
CA THR A 3 -23.88 17.90 -30.26
C THR A 3 -23.05 16.64 -30.53
N LYS A 4 -21.85 16.81 -31.06
CA LYS A 4 -20.85 15.75 -31.18
C LYS A 4 -20.46 15.29 -29.78
N THR A 5 -20.88 14.10 -29.38
CA THR A 5 -20.34 13.39 -28.23
C THR A 5 -18.88 13.06 -28.56
N SER A 6 -17.93 13.84 -28.04
CA SER A 6 -16.51 13.50 -28.10
C SER A 6 -16.34 12.14 -27.44
N ALA A 7 -15.93 11.15 -28.23
CA ALA A 7 -15.52 9.85 -27.74
C ALA A 7 -14.21 10.03 -26.97
N GLU A 8 -14.31 10.35 -25.67
CA GLU A 8 -13.23 10.22 -24.71
C GLU A 8 -12.81 8.75 -24.72
N ARG A 9 -11.61 8.44 -25.22
CA ARG A 9 -11.01 7.12 -25.01
C ARG A 9 -10.83 6.99 -23.51
N PRO A 10 -11.54 6.09 -22.80
CA PRO A 10 -11.31 5.94 -21.37
C PRO A 10 -9.84 5.56 -21.19
N ASN A 11 -9.05 6.48 -20.64
CA ASN A 11 -7.64 6.29 -20.39
C ASN A 11 -7.47 4.95 -19.69
N VAL A 12 -6.51 4.13 -20.13
CA VAL A 12 -6.33 2.78 -19.58
C VAL A 12 -6.17 2.84 -18.05
N VAL A 13 -5.52 3.90 -17.56
CA VAL A 13 -5.40 4.25 -16.14
C VAL A 13 -6.76 4.42 -15.45
N TRP A 14 -7.69 5.13 -16.07
CA TRP A 14 -9.06 5.31 -15.56
C TRP A 14 -9.80 3.97 -15.50
N ARG A 15 -9.67 3.13 -16.53
CA ARG A 15 -10.28 1.79 -16.56
C ARG A 15 -9.69 0.86 -15.49
N THR A 16 -8.39 0.95 -15.21
CA THR A 16 -7.76 0.18 -14.13
C THR A 16 -8.18 0.68 -12.75
N LEU A 17 -8.30 2.01 -12.58
CA LEU A 17 -8.73 2.63 -11.32
C LEU A 17 -10.22 2.43 -11.03
N SER A 18 -11.09 2.21 -12.01
CA SER A 18 -12.50 1.83 -11.79
C SER A 18 -12.72 0.32 -11.56
N SER A 19 -11.67 -0.47 -11.36
CA SER A 19 -11.80 -1.92 -11.21
C SER A 19 -11.99 -2.36 -9.76
N VAL A 20 -13.13 -2.98 -9.45
CA VAL A 20 -13.39 -3.62 -8.13
C VAL A 20 -12.36 -4.72 -7.83
N LYS A 21 -11.86 -5.42 -8.87
CA LYS A 21 -10.81 -6.44 -8.72
C LYS A 21 -9.51 -5.84 -8.17
N LEU A 22 -9.17 -4.63 -8.62
CA LEU A 22 -8.01 -3.89 -8.10
C LEU A 22 -8.23 -3.51 -6.64
N THR A 23 -9.45 -3.05 -6.29
CA THR A 23 -9.81 -2.72 -4.90
C THR A 23 -9.57 -3.89 -3.96
N ILE A 24 -10.12 -5.06 -4.30
CA ILE A 24 -9.99 -6.28 -3.47
C ILE A 24 -8.52 -6.68 -3.35
N ALA A 25 -7.76 -6.65 -4.44
CA ALA A 25 -6.33 -6.97 -4.40
C ALA A 25 -5.55 -6.02 -3.48
N LEU A 26 -5.79 -4.71 -3.59
CA LEU A 26 -5.15 -3.70 -2.74
C LEU A 26 -5.53 -3.87 -1.26
N LEU A 27 -6.81 -4.16 -0.97
CA LEU A 27 -7.28 -4.42 0.40
C LEU A 27 -6.59 -5.65 1.00
N ILE A 28 -6.42 -6.73 0.23
CA ILE A 28 -5.72 -7.93 0.70
C ILE A 28 -4.26 -7.61 1.02
N ILE A 29 -3.56 -6.90 0.12
CA ILE A 29 -2.16 -6.51 0.34
C ILE A 29 -2.05 -5.62 1.60
N LEU A 30 -2.94 -4.64 1.75
CA LEU A 30 -2.97 -3.75 2.89
C LEU A 30 -3.24 -4.50 4.20
N ALA A 31 -4.16 -5.48 4.18
CA ALA A 31 -4.46 -6.32 5.34
C ALA A 31 -3.24 -7.14 5.75
N LEU A 32 -2.56 -7.79 4.80
CA LEU A 32 -1.34 -8.55 5.07
C LEU A 32 -0.23 -7.66 5.63
N ALA A 33 -0.02 -6.48 5.02
CA ALA A 33 0.96 -5.51 5.51
C ALA A 33 0.64 -5.04 6.95
N SER A 34 -0.62 -4.75 7.25
CA SER A 34 -1.07 -4.34 8.59
C SER A 34 -0.87 -5.43 9.63
N VAL A 35 -1.17 -6.69 9.29
CA VAL A 35 -0.94 -7.84 10.16
C VAL A 35 0.56 -7.99 10.44
N LEU A 36 1.41 -7.96 9.40
CA LEU A 36 2.87 -8.03 9.56
C LEU A 36 3.42 -6.88 10.41
N GLY A 37 2.94 -5.66 10.19
CA GLY A 37 3.30 -4.48 10.98
C GLY A 37 2.89 -4.56 12.45
N THR A 38 1.87 -5.36 12.78
CA THR A 38 1.42 -5.59 14.16
C THR A 38 2.35 -6.56 14.90
N PHE A 39 2.92 -7.54 14.19
CA PHE A 39 3.86 -8.51 14.78
C PHE A 39 5.23 -7.90 15.09
N ILE A 40 5.61 -6.82 14.42
CA ILE A 40 6.90 -6.17 14.58
C ILE A 40 6.74 -4.95 15.49
N PRO A 41 7.52 -4.84 16.58
CA PRO A 41 7.44 -3.69 17.47
C PRO A 41 7.74 -2.38 16.72
N GLN A 42 6.81 -1.44 16.81
CA GLN A 42 6.89 -0.14 16.16
C GLN A 42 7.52 0.90 17.09
N GLY A 43 8.24 1.86 16.52
CA GLY A 43 8.86 2.96 17.25
C GLY A 43 10.29 2.65 17.74
N GLN A 44 11.08 3.72 17.90
CA GLN A 44 12.54 3.63 18.05
C GLN A 44 13.00 2.77 19.24
N GLY A 45 12.31 2.85 20.39
CA GLY A 45 12.70 2.11 21.61
C GLY A 45 12.50 0.59 21.47
N ALA A 46 11.28 0.17 21.14
CA ALA A 46 10.94 -1.25 21.03
C ALA A 46 11.58 -1.92 19.80
N ALA A 47 11.73 -1.19 18.69
CA ALA A 47 12.44 -1.68 17.51
C ALA A 47 13.91 -1.95 17.78
N MET A 48 14.60 -1.09 18.54
CA MET A 48 16.02 -1.26 18.86
C MET A 48 16.27 -2.45 19.78
N GLU A 49 15.37 -2.71 20.74
CA GLU A 49 15.47 -3.89 21.60
C GLU A 49 15.21 -5.17 20.82
N PHE A 50 14.18 -5.18 19.96
CA PHE A 50 13.90 -6.30 19.06
C PHE A 50 15.08 -6.59 18.15
N ALA A 51 15.64 -5.55 17.51
CA ALA A 51 16.78 -5.61 16.58
C ALA A 51 18.01 -6.32 17.15
N LYS A 52 18.26 -6.22 18.47
CA LYS A 52 19.39 -6.88 19.16
C LYS A 52 19.28 -8.41 19.17
N GLY A 53 18.06 -8.95 19.09
CA GLY A 53 17.80 -10.39 19.09
C GLY A 53 17.74 -11.03 17.70
N LEU A 54 17.79 -10.24 16.61
CA LEU A 54 17.66 -10.78 15.24
C LEU A 54 18.99 -11.16 14.63
N SER A 55 18.93 -12.16 13.74
CA SER A 55 20.04 -12.47 12.85
C SER A 55 20.35 -11.27 11.92
N PRO A 56 21.63 -11.09 11.50
CA PRO A 56 22.02 -10.02 10.59
C PRO A 56 21.23 -10.01 9.28
N THR A 57 20.89 -11.19 8.76
CA THR A 57 20.11 -11.36 7.53
C THR A 57 18.68 -10.85 7.71
N THR A 58 18.02 -11.22 8.81
CA THR A 58 16.65 -10.75 9.08
C THR A 58 16.63 -9.25 9.30
N MET A 59 17.60 -8.70 10.05
CA MET A 59 17.76 -7.26 10.27
C MET A 59 17.87 -6.50 8.95
N LYS A 60 18.69 -6.99 8.01
CA LYS A 60 18.85 -6.37 6.69
C LYS A 60 17.54 -6.35 5.90
N ILE A 61 16.78 -7.45 5.92
CA ILE A 61 15.49 -7.55 5.23
C ILE A 61 14.47 -6.58 5.86
N LEU A 62 14.33 -6.61 7.18
CA LEU A 62 13.37 -5.78 7.93
C LEU A 62 13.64 -4.29 7.71
N THR A 63 14.91 -3.91 7.74
CA THR A 63 15.35 -2.52 7.48
C THR A 63 15.13 -2.13 6.02
N SER A 64 15.40 -3.02 5.06
CA SER A 64 15.22 -2.71 3.63
C SER A 64 13.75 -2.55 3.24
N LEU A 65 12.84 -3.24 3.93
CA LEU A 65 11.40 -3.12 3.74
C LEU A 65 10.76 -2.04 4.62
N ASP A 66 11.54 -1.36 5.46
CA ASP A 66 11.07 -0.33 6.40
C ASP A 66 9.96 -0.84 7.34
N LEU A 67 10.07 -2.10 7.75
CA LEU A 67 9.04 -2.81 8.53
C LEU A 67 8.97 -2.35 10.01
N PHE A 68 10.05 -1.76 10.51
CA PHE A 68 10.11 -1.13 11.85
C PHE A 68 9.31 0.18 11.94
N ASP A 69 9.03 0.79 10.79
CA ASP A 69 8.23 2.00 10.67
C ASP A 69 7.31 1.94 9.43
N ILE A 70 6.59 0.80 9.33
CA ILE A 70 5.81 0.45 8.13
C ILE A 70 4.75 1.50 7.77
N TYR A 71 4.20 2.19 8.77
CA TYR A 71 3.19 3.24 8.58
C TYR A 71 3.78 4.51 7.95
N HIS A 72 5.09 4.73 8.10
CA HIS A 72 5.79 5.83 7.45
C HIS A 72 6.45 5.41 6.12
N ALA A 73 6.55 4.11 5.86
CA ALA A 73 7.14 3.57 4.64
C ALA A 73 6.43 4.09 3.38
N THR A 74 7.22 4.56 2.41
CA THR A 74 6.69 5.16 1.17
C THR A 74 5.82 4.19 0.39
N TRP A 75 6.22 2.91 0.31
CA TRP A 75 5.47 1.88 -0.41
C TRP A 75 4.08 1.64 0.20
N PHE A 76 3.97 1.65 1.53
CA PHE A 76 2.70 1.45 2.24
C PHE A 76 1.75 2.64 2.01
N ARG A 77 2.27 3.86 2.10
CA ARG A 77 1.51 5.09 1.81
C ARG A 77 1.01 5.12 0.37
N VAL A 78 1.82 4.70 -0.60
CA VAL A 78 1.41 4.60 -2.01
C VAL A 78 0.24 3.64 -2.17
N ILE A 79 0.24 2.50 -1.49
CA ILE A 79 -0.88 1.54 -1.53
C ILE A 79 -2.15 2.17 -0.97
N ILE A 80 -2.08 2.87 0.17
CA ILE A 80 -3.24 3.56 0.78
C ILE A 80 -3.80 4.63 -0.17
N VAL A 81 -2.94 5.48 -0.73
CA VAL A 81 -3.37 6.54 -1.65
C VAL A 81 -3.99 5.93 -2.92
N LEU A 82 -3.37 4.88 -3.47
CA LEU A 82 -3.89 4.20 -4.64
C LEU A 82 -5.25 3.55 -4.37
N LEU A 83 -5.41 2.91 -3.22
CA LEU A 83 -6.67 2.34 -2.77
C LEU A 83 -7.74 3.43 -2.59
N ALA A 84 -7.39 4.55 -1.95
CA ALA A 84 -8.32 5.67 -1.75
C ALA A 84 -8.80 6.25 -3.09
N LEU A 85 -7.89 6.47 -4.04
CA LEU A 85 -8.24 6.92 -5.39
C LEU A 85 -9.14 5.91 -6.11
N ASN A 86 -8.83 4.62 -6.02
CA ASN A 86 -9.63 3.56 -6.60
C ASN A 86 -11.05 3.50 -5.99
N LEU A 87 -11.19 3.68 -4.68
CA LEU A 87 -12.49 3.75 -4.00
C LEU A 87 -13.30 4.99 -4.42
N ILE A 88 -12.67 6.16 -4.54
CA ILE A 88 -13.34 7.38 -5.02
C ILE A 88 -13.88 7.21 -6.44
N VAL A 89 -13.14 6.51 -7.30
CA VAL A 89 -13.52 6.28 -8.70
C VAL A 89 -14.53 5.13 -8.86
N CYS A 90 -14.51 4.13 -7.96
CA CYS A 90 -15.46 3.01 -7.96
C CYS A 90 -16.78 3.30 -7.25
N SER A 91 -16.84 4.31 -6.37
CA SER A 91 -18.07 4.75 -5.70
C SER A 91 -18.97 5.56 -6.60
#